data_AF-A0AAJ5K643-F1
#
_entry.id   AF-A0AAJ5K643-F1
#
_cell.length_a   1.000
_cell.length_b   1.000
_cell.length_c   1.000
_cell.angle_alpha   90.00
_cell.angle_beta   90.00
_cell.angle_gamma   90.00
#
_symmetry.space_group_name_H-M   'P 1'
#
loop_
_entity.id
_entity.type
_entity.pdbx_description
1 polymer ?
#
loop_
_entity_poly.entity_id
_entity_poly.type
_entity_poly.pdbx_seq_one_letter_code
_entity_poly.pdbx_strand_id
1 'polypeptide(L)'
;MNAASRPRPLAPLRARRRVVVLTAISFLGYAILMVLALRVGTLRTPDETLRSLAYLSLLLSFGSGYHLYVPRVLGLPGTDDRRLDERQREVVMQARTQAYWVVSLLFVFGTIYLSLASERGWPLPTGPDSWQLIATGVSFLVGVMPAAILAWTEPDSPGEDLANALPLPDPHAHGGSA
;
A
#
# COMPACT_ATOMS: atom_id res chain seq x y z
N MET A 1 -11.91 4.24 -34.12
CA MET A 1 -10.62 3.52 -33.91
C MET A 1 -9.90 4.19 -32.76
N ASN A 2 -9.85 3.56 -31.60
CA ASN A 2 -9.16 4.11 -30.43
C ASN A 2 -7.67 3.87 -30.61
N ALA A 3 -6.88 4.94 -30.71
CA ALA A 3 -5.42 4.84 -30.69
C ALA A 3 -5.02 4.01 -29.46
N ALA A 4 -4.32 2.90 -29.69
CA ALA A 4 -3.82 2.07 -28.61
C ALA A 4 -2.83 2.93 -27.81
N SER A 5 -3.27 3.41 -26.65
CA SER A 5 -2.41 4.09 -25.68
C SER A 5 -1.25 3.17 -25.37
N ARG A 6 -0.03 3.62 -25.69
CA ARG A 6 1.20 2.88 -25.41
C ARG A 6 1.26 2.58 -23.91
N PRO A 7 1.67 1.36 -23.51
CA PRO A 7 1.83 1.02 -22.10
C PRO A 7 2.78 2.00 -21.45
N ARG A 8 2.40 2.53 -20.28
CA ARG A 8 3.23 3.46 -19.52
C ARG A 8 4.43 2.68 -18.98
N PRO A 9 5.66 3.22 -19.04
CA PRO A 9 6.80 2.56 -18.42
C PRO A 9 6.54 2.36 -16.92
N LEU A 10 6.98 1.23 -16.39
CA LEU A 10 6.93 0.92 -14.97
C LEU A 10 7.75 1.96 -14.20
N ALA A 11 7.29 2.36 -13.02
CA ALA A 11 8.12 3.18 -12.14
C ALA A 11 9.32 2.35 -11.65
N PRO A 12 10.50 2.98 -11.43
CA PRO A 12 11.68 2.25 -10.96
C PRO A 12 11.41 1.57 -9.62
N LEU A 13 11.98 0.39 -9.38
CA LEU A 13 11.75 -0.42 -8.17
C LEU A 13 11.98 0.35 -6.87
N ARG A 14 12.99 1.22 -6.84
CA ARG A 14 13.28 2.08 -5.67
C ARG A 14 12.11 3.00 -5.33
N ALA A 15 11.45 3.58 -6.34
CA ALA A 15 10.28 4.43 -6.14
C ALA A 15 9.08 3.62 -5.66
N ARG A 16 8.83 2.46 -6.29
CA ARG A 16 7.75 1.53 -5.90
C ARG A 16 7.91 1.07 -4.44
N ARG A 17 9.08 0.58 -4.06
CA ARG A 17 9.40 0.14 -2.69
C ARG A 17 9.34 1.28 -1.69
N ARG A 18 9.78 2.49 -2.05
CA ARG A 18 9.66 3.66 -1.18
C ARG A 18 8.21 3.97 -0.84
N VAL A 19 7.30 3.92 -1.80
CA VAL A 19 5.86 4.12 -1.55
C VAL A 19 5.33 3.05 -0.59
N VAL A 20 5.66 1.77 -0.82
CA VAL A 20 5.26 0.67 0.09
C VAL A 20 5.77 0.90 1.51
N VAL A 21 7.05 1.25 1.68
CA VAL A 21 7.65 1.51 2.99
C VAL A 21 7.00 2.71 3.67
N LEU A 22 6.75 3.80 2.94
CA LEU A 22 6.08 4.98 3.49
C LEU A 22 4.66 4.64 3.96
N THR A 23 3.89 3.91 3.15
CA THR A 23 2.55 3.45 3.54
C THR A 23 2.60 2.53 4.75
N ALA A 24 3.56 1.60 4.81
CA ALA A 24 3.74 0.71 5.96
C ALA A 24 4.09 1.49 7.24
N ILE A 25 4.98 2.47 7.16
CA ILE A 25 5.35 3.34 8.29
C ILE A 25 4.14 4.16 8.76
N SER A 26 3.38 4.76 7.84
CA SER A 26 2.17 5.51 8.19
C SER A 26 1.13 4.61 8.87
N PHE A 27 0.91 3.40 8.35
CA PHE A 27 -0.04 2.46 8.93
C PHE A 27 0.40 1.94 10.31
N LEU A 28 1.71 1.70 10.50
CA LEU A 28 2.27 1.34 11.80
C LEU A 28 2.11 2.49 12.81
N GLY A 29 2.38 3.73 12.40
CA GLY A 29 2.15 4.91 13.22
C GLY A 29 0.69 5.05 13.63
N TYR A 30 -0.24 4.83 12.70
CA TYR A 30 -1.68 4.77 12.98
C TYR A 30 -2.03 3.69 14.01
N ALA A 31 -1.52 2.47 13.84
CA ALA A 31 -1.78 1.36 14.77
C ALA A 31 -1.27 1.66 16.18
N ILE A 32 -0.07 2.23 16.31
CA ILE A 32 0.52 2.64 17.59
C ILE A 32 -0.35 3.71 18.26
N LEU A 33 -0.71 4.76 17.52
CA LEU A 33 -1.56 5.84 18.04
C LEU A 33 -2.95 5.32 18.45
N MET A 34 -3.50 4.36 17.70
CA MET A 34 -4.76 3.72 18.05
C MET A 34 -4.66 2.95 19.36
N VAL A 35 -3.62 2.12 19.54
CA VAL A 35 -3.40 1.38 20.80
C VAL A 35 -3.20 2.35 21.97
N LEU A 36 -2.47 3.44 21.76
CA LEU A 36 -2.27 4.47 22.77
C LEU A 36 -3.60 5.17 23.12
N ALA A 37 -4.41 5.53 22.12
CA ALA A 37 -5.73 6.11 22.33
C ALA A 37 -6.67 5.17 23.09
N LEU A 38 -6.63 3.86 22.78
CA LEU A 38 -7.39 2.84 23.51
C LEU A 38 -6.95 2.73 24.97
N ARG A 39 -5.64 2.82 25.25
CA ARG A 39 -5.10 2.84 26.61
C ARG A 39 -5.50 4.10 27.37
N VAL A 40 -5.32 5.29 26.78
CA VAL A 40 -5.65 6.55 27.45
C VAL A 40 -7.15 6.72 27.66
N GLY A 41 -7.99 6.22 26.75
CA GLY A 41 -9.45 6.20 26.94
C GLY A 41 -9.91 5.45 28.20
N THR A 42 -9.10 4.52 28.73
CA THR A 42 -9.40 3.86 30.02
C THR A 42 -9.11 4.74 31.24
N LEU A 43 -8.32 5.81 31.09
CA LEU A 43 -7.87 6.69 32.19
C LEU A 43 -8.80 7.88 32.47
N ARG A 44 -10.02 7.92 31.87
CA ARG A 44 -11.03 8.99 32.05
C ARG A 44 -10.57 10.42 31.67
N THR A 45 -9.42 10.59 31.02
CA THR A 45 -8.98 11.90 30.52
C THR A 45 -9.52 12.18 29.12
N PRO A 46 -10.05 13.40 28.85
CA PRO A 46 -10.52 13.80 27.54
C PRO A 46 -9.33 14.14 26.65
N ASP A 47 -8.65 13.13 26.13
CA ASP A 47 -7.46 13.36 25.29
C ASP A 47 -7.83 13.37 23.79
N GLU A 48 -8.66 14.34 23.43
CA GLU A 48 -9.03 14.66 22.03
C GLU A 48 -7.80 14.84 21.14
N THR A 49 -6.66 15.20 21.72
CA THR A 49 -5.36 15.32 21.05
C THR A 49 -4.90 14.00 20.43
N LEU A 50 -4.91 12.91 21.21
CA LEU A 50 -4.48 11.60 20.71
C LEU A 50 -5.42 11.07 19.63
N ARG A 51 -6.72 11.31 19.81
CA ARG A 51 -7.74 10.94 18.82
C ARG A 51 -7.54 11.72 17.52
N SER A 52 -7.29 13.03 17.60
CA SER A 52 -7.00 13.88 16.45
C SER A 52 -5.71 13.46 15.74
N LEU A 53 -4.67 13.09 16.50
CA LEU A 53 -3.42 12.54 15.95
C LEU A 53 -3.66 11.19 15.26
N ALA A 54 -4.50 10.32 15.82
CA ALA A 54 -4.87 9.06 15.19
C ALA A 54 -5.59 9.31 13.86
N TYR A 55 -6.56 10.23 13.81
CA TYR A 55 -7.22 10.62 12.56
C TYR A 55 -6.26 11.25 11.55
N LEU A 56 -5.34 12.10 11.99
CA LEU A 56 -4.31 12.69 11.13
C LEU A 56 -3.39 11.62 10.54
N SER A 57 -2.95 10.66 11.37
CA SER A 57 -2.12 9.54 10.92
C SER A 57 -2.86 8.63 9.94
N LEU A 58 -4.16 8.44 10.13
CA LEU A 58 -5.01 7.73 9.19
C LEU A 58 -5.09 8.49 7.87
N LEU A 59 -5.31 9.81 7.90
CA LEU A 59 -5.35 10.65 6.69
C LEU A 59 -4.02 10.62 5.92
N LEU A 60 -2.87 10.66 6.62
CA LEU A 60 -1.55 10.50 6.01
C LEU A 60 -1.35 9.10 5.42
N SER A 61 -1.90 8.07 6.06
CA SER A 61 -1.92 6.70 5.52
C SER A 61 -2.74 6.64 4.24
N PHE A 62 -3.90 7.30 4.17
CA PHE A 62 -4.69 7.42 2.94
C PHE A 62 -3.91 8.15 1.83
N GLY A 63 -3.26 9.27 2.15
CA GLY A 63 -2.47 10.03 1.19
C GLY A 63 -1.32 9.20 0.59
N SER A 64 -0.59 8.47 1.42
CA SER A 64 0.50 7.60 0.94
C SER A 64 -0.02 6.38 0.17
N GLY A 65 -1.04 5.69 0.68
CA GLY A 65 -1.57 4.49 0.03
C GLY A 65 -2.49 4.77 -1.15
N TYR A 66 -2.90 6.01 -1.40
CA TYR A 66 -3.62 6.38 -2.64
C TYR A 66 -2.84 5.98 -3.91
N HIS A 67 -1.51 6.09 -3.87
CA HIS A 67 -0.64 5.64 -4.97
C HIS A 67 -0.69 4.13 -5.20
N LEU A 68 -0.94 3.35 -4.15
CA LEU A 68 -1.11 1.90 -4.23
C LEU A 68 -2.55 1.52 -4.60
N TYR A 69 -3.53 2.32 -4.15
CA TYR A 69 -4.94 2.15 -4.50
C TYR A 69 -5.21 2.38 -6.00
N VAL A 70 -4.38 3.22 -6.65
CA VAL A 70 -4.43 3.45 -8.10
C VAL A 70 -3.14 2.90 -8.75
N PRO A 71 -3.06 1.58 -9.03
CA PRO A 71 -1.85 0.91 -9.55
C PRO A 71 -1.24 1.59 -10.77
N ARG A 72 -2.09 2.20 -11.62
CA ARG A 72 -1.70 2.93 -12.83
C ARG A 72 -0.74 4.08 -12.58
N VAL A 73 -0.74 4.67 -11.38
CA VAL A 73 0.19 5.75 -11.01
C VAL A 73 1.63 5.23 -10.89
N LEU A 74 1.78 3.96 -10.51
CA LEU A 74 3.08 3.26 -10.42
C LEU A 74 3.44 2.50 -11.70
N GLY A 75 2.61 2.61 -12.75
CA GLY A 75 2.73 1.80 -13.97
C GLY A 75 2.37 0.33 -13.76
N LEU A 76 1.80 -0.04 -12.60
CA LEU A 76 1.43 -1.41 -12.30
C LEU A 76 0.16 -1.81 -13.07
N PRO A 77 0.06 -3.10 -13.47
CA PRO A 77 -1.10 -3.61 -14.18
C PRO A 77 -2.38 -3.46 -13.35
N GLY A 78 -3.42 -2.92 -13.98
CA GLY A 78 -4.74 -2.77 -13.36
C GLY A 78 -5.54 -4.08 -13.39
N THR A 79 -6.55 -4.17 -12.54
CA THR A 79 -7.42 -5.35 -12.42
C THR A 79 -8.24 -5.66 -13.66
N ASP A 80 -8.59 -4.64 -14.45
CA ASP A 80 -9.44 -4.75 -15.65
C ASP A 80 -8.67 -4.70 -16.96
N ASP A 81 -7.34 -4.81 -16.90
CA ASP A 81 -6.54 -4.65 -18.11
C ASP A 81 -6.58 -5.94 -18.94
N ARG A 82 -7.52 -6.00 -19.89
CA ARG A 82 -7.67 -7.13 -20.83
C ARG A 82 -6.41 -7.36 -21.68
N ARG A 83 -5.48 -6.40 -21.69
CA ARG A 83 -4.22 -6.43 -22.44
C ARG A 83 -3.06 -7.05 -21.68
N LEU A 84 -3.27 -7.54 -20.45
CA LEU A 84 -2.22 -8.24 -19.72
C LEU A 84 -1.83 -9.54 -20.41
N ASP A 85 -0.52 -9.71 -20.55
CA ASP A 85 0.09 -10.96 -20.94
C ASP A 85 -0.18 -12.04 -19.88
N GLU A 86 -0.11 -13.32 -20.26
CA GLU A 86 -0.48 -14.44 -19.39
C GLU A 86 0.41 -14.49 -18.14
N ARG A 87 1.71 -14.20 -18.29
CA ARG A 87 2.64 -14.06 -17.17
C ARG A 87 2.22 -12.96 -16.20
N GLN A 88 1.80 -11.80 -16.70
CA GLN A 88 1.39 -10.68 -15.84
C GLN A 88 0.10 -11.00 -15.07
N ARG A 89 -0.82 -11.73 -15.70
CA ARG A 89 -2.04 -12.20 -15.03
C ARG A 89 -1.72 -13.15 -13.89
N GLU A 90 -0.81 -14.10 -14.11
CA GLU A 90 -0.38 -15.04 -13.08
C GLU A 90 0.22 -14.31 -11.86
N VAL A 91 1.11 -13.35 -12.09
CA VAL A 91 1.72 -12.56 -11.00
C VAL A 91 0.67 -11.75 -10.24
N VAL A 92 -0.27 -11.09 -10.93
CA VAL A 92 -1.35 -10.34 -10.28
C VAL A 92 -2.25 -11.25 -9.45
N MET A 93 -2.58 -12.44 -9.95
CA MET A 93 -3.38 -13.42 -9.22
C MET A 93 -2.65 -13.98 -8.00
N GLN A 94 -1.34 -14.24 -8.12
CA GLN A 94 -0.51 -14.66 -7.01
C GLN A 94 -0.44 -13.57 -5.91
N ALA A 95 -0.23 -12.31 -6.28
CA ALA A 95 -0.19 -11.19 -5.34
C ALA A 95 -1.53 -11.00 -4.61
N ARG A 96 -2.66 -11.15 -5.31
CA ARG A 96 -4.00 -11.15 -4.67
C ARG A 96 -4.18 -12.30 -3.69
N THR A 97 -3.79 -13.51 -4.09
CA THR A 97 -3.89 -14.69 -3.24
C THR A 97 -3.08 -14.49 -1.96
N GLN A 98 -1.86 -13.97 -2.06
CA GLN A 98 -1.04 -13.62 -0.91
C GLN A 98 -1.68 -12.53 -0.05
N ALA A 99 -2.26 -11.48 -0.65
CA ALA A 99 -2.97 -10.44 0.08
C ALA A 99 -4.15 -11.01 0.88
N TYR A 100 -4.94 -11.92 0.28
CA TYR A 100 -6.01 -12.62 0.99
C TYR A 100 -5.48 -13.40 2.19
N TRP A 101 -4.40 -14.17 2.03
CA TRP A 101 -3.78 -14.88 3.14
C TRP A 101 -3.35 -13.95 4.27
N VAL A 102 -2.69 -12.83 3.96
CA VAL A 102 -2.27 -11.85 4.96
C VAL A 102 -3.46 -11.24 5.69
N VAL A 103 -4.50 -10.82 4.97
CA VAL A 103 -5.73 -10.25 5.56
C VAL A 103 -6.45 -11.30 6.41
N SER A 104 -6.57 -12.53 5.94
CA SER A 104 -7.19 -13.63 6.69
C SER A 104 -6.43 -13.93 7.97
N LEU A 105 -5.09 -13.96 7.92
CA LEU A 105 -4.27 -14.13 9.12
C LEU A 105 -4.45 -12.97 10.10
N LEU A 106 -4.48 -11.72 9.62
CA LEU A 106 -4.76 -10.56 10.47
C LEU A 106 -6.14 -10.66 11.13
N PHE A 107 -7.15 -11.15 10.41
CA PHE A 107 -8.49 -11.38 10.96
C PHE A 107 -8.46 -12.46 12.05
N VAL A 108 -7.82 -13.61 11.78
CA VAL A 108 -7.68 -14.70 12.76
C VAL A 108 -6.94 -14.20 14.01
N PHE A 109 -5.78 -13.55 13.86
CA PHE A 109 -5.05 -12.99 15.00
C PHE A 109 -5.83 -11.91 15.73
N GLY A 110 -6.59 -11.09 15.02
CA GLY A 110 -7.49 -10.09 15.59
C GLY A 110 -8.57 -10.73 16.46
N THR A 111 -9.22 -11.80 15.98
CA THR A 111 -10.23 -12.52 16.77
C THR A 111 -9.64 -13.19 18.01
N ILE A 112 -8.47 -13.82 17.89
CA ILE A 112 -7.73 -14.40 19.03
C ILE A 112 -7.39 -13.31 20.05
N TYR A 113 -6.88 -12.16 19.58
CA TYR A 113 -6.57 -11.03 20.45
C TYR A 113 -7.79 -10.55 21.21
N LEU A 114 -8.93 -10.34 20.53
CA LEU A 114 -10.17 -9.88 21.18
C LEU A 114 -10.66 -10.87 22.25
N SER A 115 -10.59 -12.18 21.97
CA SER A 115 -10.96 -13.23 22.93
C SER A 115 -10.06 -13.21 24.18
N LEU A 116 -8.74 -13.10 23.99
CA LEU A 116 -7.80 -13.01 25.11
C LEU A 116 -7.95 -11.70 25.88
N ALA A 117 -8.22 -10.60 25.17
CA ALA A 117 -8.34 -9.28 25.74
C ALA A 117 -9.59 -9.14 26.63
N SER A 118 -10.70 -9.78 26.26
CA SER A 118 -11.92 -9.82 27.08
C SER A 118 -11.72 -10.53 28.42
N GLU A 119 -10.85 -11.54 28.47
CA GLU A 119 -10.59 -12.29 29.70
C GLU A 119 -9.53 -11.62 30.59
N ARG A 120 -8.50 -11.02 29.98
CA ARG A 120 -7.32 -10.50 30.70
C ARG A 120 -7.36 -9.00 30.99
N GLY A 121 -8.44 -8.31 30.62
CA GLY A 121 -8.52 -6.86 30.76
C GLY A 121 -7.47 -6.12 29.92
N TRP A 122 -7.10 -6.68 28.77
CA TRP A 122 -6.26 -5.96 27.81
C TRP A 122 -7.05 -4.86 27.12
N PRO A 123 -6.38 -3.89 26.45
CA PRO A 123 -7.08 -2.81 25.77
C PRO A 123 -8.09 -3.34 24.77
N LEU A 124 -9.33 -2.91 24.93
CA LEU A 124 -10.40 -3.18 24.01
C LEU A 124 -10.96 -1.86 23.49
N PRO A 125 -11.40 -1.81 22.23
CA PRO A 125 -12.24 -0.72 21.73
C PRO A 125 -13.54 -0.64 22.55
N THR A 126 -13.72 0.48 23.25
CA THR A 126 -14.84 0.70 24.18
C THR A 126 -16.02 1.49 23.58
N GLY A 127 -15.88 2.00 22.34
CA GLY A 127 -16.90 2.83 21.70
C GLY A 127 -17.02 2.60 20.19
N PRO A 128 -18.14 3.05 19.58
CA PRO A 128 -18.42 2.88 18.16
C PRO A 128 -17.33 3.52 17.28
N ASP A 129 -16.82 4.69 17.67
CA ASP A 129 -15.75 5.40 16.94
C ASP A 129 -14.47 4.56 16.83
N SER A 130 -14.10 3.86 17.91
CA SER A 130 -12.90 2.99 17.91
C SER A 130 -13.07 1.80 16.98
N TRP A 131 -14.26 1.19 16.96
CA TRP A 131 -14.58 0.12 16.03
C TRP A 131 -14.63 0.60 14.58
N GLN A 132 -15.19 1.79 14.34
CA GLN A 132 -15.21 2.40 13.02
C GLN A 132 -13.80 2.70 12.51
N LEU A 133 -12.91 3.20 13.38
CA LEU A 133 -11.50 3.41 13.06
C LEU A 133 -10.83 2.09 12.66
N ILE A 134 -10.96 1.04 13.47
CA ILE A 134 -10.42 -0.29 13.17
C ILE A 134 -10.95 -0.80 11.82
N ALA A 135 -12.26 -0.74 11.60
CA ALA A 135 -12.91 -1.18 10.37
C ALA A 135 -12.40 -0.40 9.15
N THR A 136 -12.18 0.91 9.29
CA THR A 136 -11.64 1.78 8.24
C THR A 136 -10.20 1.40 7.91
N GLY A 137 -9.35 1.20 8.94
CA GLY A 137 -7.97 0.76 8.75
C GLY A 137 -7.88 -0.60 8.06
N VAL A 138 -8.72 -1.56 8.46
CA VAL A 138 -8.78 -2.88 7.82
C VAL A 138 -9.25 -2.78 6.37
N SER A 139 -10.32 -2.02 6.10
CA SER A 139 -10.83 -1.83 4.74
C SER A 139 -9.79 -1.21 3.81
N PHE A 140 -9.05 -0.23 4.31
CA PHE A 140 -7.95 0.38 3.59
C PHE A 140 -6.83 -0.63 3.29
N LEU A 141 -6.44 -1.41 4.29
CA LEU A 141 -5.41 -2.44 4.15
C LEU A 141 -5.79 -3.48 3.09
N VAL A 142 -7.06 -3.92 3.06
CA VAL A 142 -7.57 -4.84 2.02
C VAL A 142 -7.41 -4.26 0.61
N GLY A 143 -7.71 -2.97 0.42
CA GLY A 143 -7.60 -2.33 -0.89
C GLY A 143 -6.16 -2.13 -1.36
N VAL A 144 -5.23 -1.86 -0.42
CA VAL A 144 -3.84 -1.50 -0.73
C VAL A 144 -2.91 -2.72 -0.78
N MET A 145 -3.20 -3.79 -0.05
CA MET A 145 -2.31 -4.93 0.12
C MET A 145 -1.88 -5.62 -1.20
N PRO A 146 -2.78 -5.91 -2.17
CA PRO A 146 -2.36 -6.56 -3.42
C PRO A 146 -1.35 -5.72 -4.20
N ALA A 147 -1.59 -4.41 -4.28
CA ALA A 147 -0.69 -3.48 -4.95
C ALA A 147 0.64 -3.31 -4.21
N ALA A 148 0.63 -3.34 -2.88
CA ALA A 148 1.83 -3.29 -2.06
C ALA A 148 2.71 -4.53 -2.27
N ILE A 149 2.10 -5.73 -2.26
CA ILE A 149 2.79 -6.99 -2.54
C ILE A 149 3.38 -6.96 -3.94
N LEU A 150 2.57 -6.61 -4.95
CA LEU A 150 3.02 -6.54 -6.33
C LEU A 150 4.17 -5.54 -6.53
N ALA A 151 4.06 -4.35 -5.94
CA ALA A 151 5.10 -3.32 -5.98
C ALA A 151 6.42 -3.77 -5.32
N TRP A 152 6.35 -4.71 -4.38
CA TRP A 152 7.51 -5.25 -3.67
C TRP A 152 8.18 -6.41 -4.43
N THR A 153 7.37 -7.29 -5.03
CA THR A 153 7.82 -8.55 -5.63
C THR A 153 8.17 -8.43 -7.11
N GLU A 154 7.57 -7.49 -7.85
CA GLU A 154 7.79 -7.38 -9.30
C GLU A 154 9.20 -6.82 -9.59
N PRO A 155 10.07 -7.56 -10.30
CA PRO A 155 11.41 -7.09 -10.67
C PRO A 155 11.36 -5.90 -11.64
N ASP A 156 12.45 -5.15 -11.77
CA ASP A 156 12.57 -4.14 -12.81
C ASP A 156 12.72 -4.81 -14.18
N SER A 157 12.20 -4.15 -15.22
CA SER A 157 12.33 -4.64 -16.59
C SER A 157 13.80 -4.49 -17.03
N PRO A 158 14.45 -5.56 -17.55
CA PRO A 158 15.87 -5.49 -17.94
C PRO A 158 16.17 -4.42 -18.99
N GLY A 159 15.15 -4.00 -19.76
CA GLY A 159 15.28 -2.95 -20.76
C GLY A 159 15.54 -1.55 -20.19
N GLU A 160 15.19 -1.28 -18.94
CA GLU A 160 15.38 0.05 -18.34
C GLU A 160 16.84 0.26 -17.91
N ASP A 161 17.48 -0.78 -17.38
CA ASP A 161 18.92 -0.77 -17.08
C ASP A 161 19.75 -0.66 -18.37
N LEU A 162 19.36 -1.37 -19.43
CA LEU A 162 19.99 -1.25 -20.75
C LEU A 162 19.79 0.14 -21.37
N ALA A 163 18.60 0.73 -21.26
CA ALA A 163 18.33 2.08 -21.75
C ALA A 163 19.09 3.15 -20.96
N ASN A 164 19.31 2.95 -19.66
CA ASN A 164 20.12 3.83 -18.82
C ASN A 164 21.63 3.61 -18.99
N ALA A 165 22.05 2.40 -19.37
CA ALA A 165 23.45 2.05 -19.57
C ALA A 165 23.98 2.45 -20.96
N LEU A 166 23.11 2.56 -21.97
CA LEU A 166 23.50 3.04 -23.28
C LEU A 166 23.69 4.57 -23.23
N PRO A 167 24.85 5.10 -23.66
CA PRO A 167 25.02 6.54 -23.78
C PRO A 167 23.93 7.09 -24.70
N LEU A 168 23.23 8.12 -24.25
CA LEU A 168 22.24 8.81 -25.07
C LEU A 168 22.92 9.17 -26.40
N PRO A 169 22.33 8.78 -27.56
CA PRO A 169 22.93 9.07 -28.85
C PRO A 169 23.19 10.57 -28.93
N ASP A 170 24.46 10.94 -29.06
CA ASP A 170 24.90 12.33 -29.02
C ASP A 170 24.18 13.07 -30.17
N PRO A 171 23.24 13.98 -29.90
CA PRO A 171 22.40 14.59 -30.94
C PRO A 171 23.21 15.41 -31.95
N HIS A 172 24.48 15.66 -31.64
CA HIS A 172 25.41 16.40 -32.49
C HIS A 172 26.31 15.54 -33.39
N ALA A 173 26.29 14.20 -33.26
CA ALA A 173 27.20 13.32 -34.00
C ALA A 173 26.95 13.22 -35.52
N HIS A 174 25.87 13.82 -36.05
CA HIS A 174 25.54 13.77 -37.48
C HIS A 174 25.69 15.12 -38.23
N GLY A 175 26.29 16.15 -37.61
CA GLY A 175 26.35 17.49 -38.19
C GLY A 175 27.59 17.86 -39.02
N GLY A 176 28.56 16.97 -39.23
CA GLY A 176 29.90 17.35 -39.71
C GLY A 176 30.46 16.51 -40.85
N SER A 177 29.88 16.60 -42.05
CA SER A 177 30.63 16.37 -43.30
C SER A 177 29.84 16.92 -44.50
N ALA A 178 30.17 18.14 -44.89
CA ALA A 178 29.89 18.71 -46.20
C ALA A 178 31.16 19.42 -46.69
#